data_AF-W4UPW1-F1
#
_entry.id   AF-W4UPW1-F1
#
_cell.length_a   1.000
_cell.length_b   1.000
_cell.length_c   1.000
_cell.angle_alpha   90.00
_cell.angle_beta   90.00
_cell.angle_gamma   90.00
#
_symmetry.space_group_name_H-M   'P 1'
#
loop_
_entity.id
_entity.type
_entity.pdbx_description
1 polymer ?
#
loop_
_entity_poly.entity_id
_entity_poly.type
_entity_poly.pdbx_seq_one_letter_code
_entity_poly.pdbx_strand_id
1 'polypeptide(L)'
;MMKGHWVVYELLRQQVEKGEKYIWFHAASLGEFEQGRPLIEQIRAKYPSYKILLTFFSPSGYEVRKHYRGADIVCYLPFDKPRNVKKFLGIVNPCMAFFIKYEFWKNYLDELHKRRIPVYSVSSIFRRDQIFFKWYGGTYRGVLKDFDHLFVQNEASKRYLSKIGINRVTVVGDTRFDRVLQIREEAKDLPLVQKFKGENSFTFVAGSSWGPMKICSSNTLTTIRR
;
A
#
# COMPACT_ATOMS: atom_id res chain seq x y z
N MET A 1 -15.24 13.70 -6.80
CA MET A 1 -14.90 12.89 -5.61
C MET A 1 -16.10 12.10 -5.06
N MET A 2 -17.28 12.69 -4.84
CA MET A 2 -18.41 11.99 -4.19
C MET A 2 -19.06 10.86 -5.01
N LYS A 3 -19.19 10.96 -6.35
CA LYS A 3 -19.96 9.98 -7.16
C LYS A 3 -19.45 8.53 -7.01
N GLY A 4 -18.13 8.32 -6.92
CA GLY A 4 -17.54 6.99 -6.78
C GLY A 4 -17.88 6.29 -5.46
N HIS A 5 -17.96 7.03 -4.34
CA HIS A 5 -18.27 6.46 -3.02
C HIS A 5 -19.72 6.01 -2.88
N TRP A 6 -20.65 6.62 -3.61
CA TRP A 6 -22.09 6.26 -3.54
C TRP A 6 -22.38 4.90 -4.20
N VAL A 7 -21.66 4.56 -5.27
CA VAL A 7 -21.90 3.33 -6.06
C VAL A 7 -21.19 2.11 -5.45
N VAL A 8 -20.27 2.30 -4.50
CA VAL A 8 -19.47 1.20 -3.90
C VAL A 8 -20.36 0.05 -3.41
N TYR A 9 -21.45 0.35 -2.71
CA TYR A 9 -22.30 -0.72 -2.16
C TYR A 9 -23.10 -1.49 -3.20
N GLU A 10 -23.41 -0.87 -4.33
CA GLU A 10 -24.10 -1.53 -5.44
C GLU A 10 -23.12 -2.43 -6.18
N LEU A 11 -21.94 -1.89 -6.52
CA LEU A 11 -20.85 -2.64 -7.11
C LEU A 11 -20.48 -3.87 -6.28
N LEU A 12 -20.28 -3.70 -4.96
CA LEU A 12 -19.93 -4.81 -4.08
C LEU A 12 -21.02 -5.88 -4.04
N ARG A 13 -22.30 -5.51 -4.05
CA ARG A 13 -23.39 -6.51 -4.06
C ARG A 13 -23.48 -7.28 -5.37
N GLN A 14 -23.06 -6.69 -6.47
CA GLN A 14 -23.06 -7.34 -7.78
C GLN A 14 -21.82 -8.22 -7.99
N GLN A 15 -20.66 -7.79 -7.48
CA GLN A 15 -19.38 -8.46 -7.74
C GLN A 15 -18.92 -9.41 -6.64
N VAL A 16 -19.40 -9.28 -5.40
CA VAL A 16 -19.05 -10.22 -4.33
C VAL A 16 -19.82 -11.53 -4.54
N GLU A 17 -19.08 -12.59 -4.80
CA GLU A 17 -19.58 -13.94 -4.99
C GLU A 17 -19.79 -14.63 -3.62
N LYS A 18 -20.95 -15.26 -3.43
CA LYS A 18 -21.26 -15.99 -2.18
C LYS A 18 -20.47 -17.29 -2.13
N GLY A 19 -19.84 -17.57 -0.99
CA GLY A 19 -19.06 -18.81 -0.76
C GLY A 19 -17.56 -18.66 -1.04
N GLU A 20 -17.16 -17.61 -1.76
CA GLU A 20 -15.77 -17.29 -2.02
C GLU A 20 -15.08 -16.66 -0.81
N LYS A 21 -13.76 -16.84 -0.71
CA LYS A 21 -12.93 -16.25 0.35
C LYS A 21 -12.16 -15.04 -0.18
N TYR A 22 -12.50 -13.86 0.33
CA TYR A 22 -11.84 -12.62 -0.06
C TYR A 22 -10.71 -12.24 0.91
N ILE A 23 -9.53 -11.97 0.36
CA ILE A 23 -8.47 -11.23 1.02
C ILE A 23 -8.61 -9.76 0.64
N TRP A 24 -8.71 -8.89 1.63
CA TRP A 24 -8.88 -7.46 1.41
C TRP A 24 -7.54 -6.71 1.52
N PHE A 25 -7.16 -5.97 0.49
CA PHE A 25 -6.06 -5.01 0.50
C PHE A 25 -6.59 -3.59 0.41
N HIS A 26 -6.00 -2.70 1.20
CA HIS A 26 -6.26 -1.26 1.13
C HIS A 26 -4.98 -0.47 0.89
N ALA A 27 -5.02 0.42 -0.10
CA ALA A 27 -4.02 1.45 -0.34
C ALA A 27 -4.71 2.80 -0.54
N ALA A 28 -4.34 3.85 0.20
CA ALA A 28 -4.96 5.15 0.00
C ALA A 28 -4.67 5.74 -1.39
N SER A 29 -3.51 5.44 -1.97
CA SER A 29 -3.06 6.03 -3.24
C SER A 29 -2.29 5.05 -4.14
N LEU A 30 -1.97 5.48 -5.37
CA LEU A 30 -1.13 4.71 -6.28
C LEU A 30 0.24 4.40 -5.68
N GLY A 31 0.85 5.36 -4.99
CA GLY A 31 2.18 5.18 -4.41
C GLY A 31 2.23 4.11 -3.32
N GLU A 32 1.17 3.96 -2.53
CA GLU A 32 1.03 2.88 -1.55
C GLU A 32 0.71 1.56 -2.21
N PHE A 33 -0.18 1.55 -3.21
CA PHE A 33 -0.48 0.35 -3.96
C PHE A 33 0.78 -0.27 -4.56
N GLU A 34 1.69 0.52 -5.14
CA GLU A 34 2.95 0.00 -5.69
C GLU A 34 3.83 -0.68 -4.62
N GLN A 35 3.72 -0.30 -3.33
CA GLN A 35 4.42 -0.97 -2.24
C GLN A 35 3.76 -2.30 -1.86
N GLY A 36 2.43 -2.37 -1.91
CA GLY A 36 1.69 -3.60 -1.59
C GLY A 36 1.56 -4.57 -2.77
N ARG A 37 1.74 -4.10 -4.01
CA ARG A 37 1.52 -4.89 -5.22
C ARG A 37 2.31 -6.21 -5.25
N PRO A 38 3.62 -6.26 -4.92
CA PRO A 38 4.36 -7.52 -4.92
C PRO A 38 3.73 -8.58 -4.01
N LEU A 39 3.23 -8.17 -2.84
CA LEU A 39 2.52 -9.05 -1.91
C LEU A 39 1.20 -9.56 -2.51
N ILE A 40 0.43 -8.68 -3.16
CA ILE A 40 -0.83 -9.04 -3.82
C ILE A 40 -0.58 -10.07 -4.94
N GLU A 41 0.43 -9.83 -5.78
CA GLU A 41 0.79 -10.71 -6.90
C GLU A 41 1.29 -12.08 -6.40
N GLN A 42 2.13 -12.11 -5.37
CA GLN A 42 2.59 -13.36 -4.76
C GLN A 42 1.45 -14.16 -4.11
N ILE A 43 0.54 -13.49 -3.39
CA ILE A 43 -0.62 -14.16 -2.78
C ILE A 43 -1.54 -14.73 -3.86
N ARG A 44 -1.79 -13.99 -4.95
CA ARG A 44 -2.60 -14.49 -6.08
C ARG A 44 -1.96 -15.71 -6.74
N ALA A 45 -0.64 -15.70 -6.93
CA ALA A 45 0.08 -16.80 -7.54
C ALA A 45 0.11 -18.05 -6.63
N LYS A 46 0.33 -17.87 -5.32
CA LYS A 46 0.50 -18.97 -4.37
C LYS A 46 -0.83 -19.53 -3.86
N TYR A 47 -1.86 -18.70 -3.77
CA TYR A 47 -3.17 -19.07 -3.21
C TYR A 47 -4.32 -18.67 -4.15
N PRO A 48 -4.43 -19.30 -5.34
CA PRO A 48 -5.39 -18.91 -6.37
C PRO A 48 -6.86 -19.14 -5.97
N SER A 49 -7.12 -19.89 -4.90
CA SER A 49 -8.46 -20.10 -4.35
C SER A 49 -9.01 -18.89 -3.59
N TYR A 50 -8.18 -17.89 -3.27
CA TYR A 50 -8.64 -16.66 -2.64
C TYR A 50 -8.88 -15.59 -3.69
N LYS A 51 -10.03 -14.93 -3.59
CA LYS A 51 -10.33 -13.73 -4.34
C LYS A 51 -9.68 -12.52 -3.66
N ILE A 52 -9.33 -11.52 -4.43
CA ILE A 52 -8.68 -10.30 -3.96
C ILE A 52 -9.63 -9.12 -4.12
N LEU A 53 -9.98 -8.50 -2.99
CA LEU A 53 -10.61 -7.18 -2.97
C LEU A 53 -9.52 -6.12 -2.78
N LEU A 54 -9.46 -5.15 -3.67
CA LEU A 54 -8.56 -4.01 -3.57
C LEU A 54 -9.35 -2.71 -3.43
N THR A 55 -9.10 -1.96 -2.36
CA THR A 55 -9.75 -0.65 -2.17
C THR A 55 -8.77 0.50 -2.22
N PHE A 56 -9.24 1.61 -2.80
CA PHE A 56 -8.53 2.88 -2.86
C PHE A 56 -9.28 4.00 -2.14
N PHE A 57 -8.57 4.95 -1.55
CA PHE A 57 -9.21 6.16 -1.01
C PHE A 57 -9.13 7.33 -1.98
N SER A 58 -7.97 7.53 -2.64
CA SER A 58 -7.75 8.62 -3.56
C SER A 58 -8.13 8.26 -5.01
N PRO A 59 -8.62 9.24 -5.80
CA PRO A 59 -8.82 9.05 -7.24
C PRO A 59 -7.52 8.73 -7.99
N SER A 60 -6.37 9.24 -7.51
CA SER A 60 -5.07 8.98 -8.14
C SER A 60 -4.66 7.51 -8.09
N GLY A 61 -5.09 6.76 -7.07
CA GLY A 61 -4.95 5.31 -7.04
C GLY A 61 -6.02 4.62 -7.87
N TYR A 62 -7.29 4.91 -7.59
CA TYR A 62 -8.41 4.23 -8.20
C TYR A 62 -8.46 4.38 -9.73
N GLU A 63 -8.41 5.60 -10.27
CA GLU A 63 -8.60 5.80 -11.72
C GLU A 63 -7.49 5.15 -12.55
N VAL A 64 -6.28 5.04 -11.99
CA VAL A 64 -5.14 4.40 -12.64
C VAL A 64 -5.21 2.86 -12.55
N ARG A 65 -5.82 2.32 -11.49
CA ARG A 65 -5.79 0.88 -11.17
C ARG A 65 -7.16 0.20 -11.07
N LYS A 66 -8.25 0.86 -11.45
CA LYS A 66 -9.62 0.29 -11.43
C LYS A 66 -9.79 -0.99 -12.28
N HIS A 67 -8.92 -1.22 -13.25
CA HIS A 67 -8.88 -2.44 -14.07
C HIS A 67 -7.65 -3.31 -13.78
N TYR A 68 -7.11 -3.21 -12.57
CA TYR A 68 -5.94 -3.99 -12.17
C TYR A 68 -6.28 -5.48 -12.14
N ARG A 69 -5.71 -6.24 -13.09
CA ARG A 69 -5.96 -7.68 -13.27
C ARG A 69 -5.53 -8.56 -12.09
N GLY A 70 -4.72 -8.03 -11.16
CA GLY A 70 -4.31 -8.74 -9.96
C GLY A 70 -5.33 -8.70 -8.83
N ALA A 71 -6.44 -7.96 -8.97
CA ALA A 71 -7.58 -8.00 -8.06
C ALA A 71 -8.83 -8.49 -8.79
N ASP A 72 -9.75 -9.14 -8.07
CA ASP A 72 -11.05 -9.57 -8.58
C ASP A 72 -12.07 -8.43 -8.48
N ILE A 73 -11.96 -7.63 -7.43
CA ILE A 73 -12.81 -6.46 -7.20
C ILE A 73 -11.91 -5.26 -6.89
N VAL A 74 -12.15 -4.14 -7.57
CA VAL A 74 -11.51 -2.86 -7.26
C VAL A 74 -12.57 -1.79 -7.01
N CYS A 75 -12.55 -1.16 -5.84
CA CYS A 75 -13.52 -0.11 -5.50
C CYS A 75 -12.93 0.99 -4.61
N TYR A 76 -13.69 2.05 -4.37
CA TYR A 76 -13.33 3.03 -3.35
C TYR A 76 -13.60 2.46 -1.96
N LEU A 77 -12.78 2.85 -0.97
CA LEU A 77 -13.05 2.59 0.44
C LEU A 77 -14.17 3.52 0.93
N PRO A 78 -15.28 3.01 1.49
CA PRO A 78 -16.29 3.87 2.10
C PRO A 78 -15.71 4.68 3.27
N PHE A 79 -16.21 5.90 3.48
CA PHE A 79 -15.80 6.73 4.62
C PHE A 79 -15.90 6.01 5.95
N ASP A 80 -14.90 6.22 6.81
CA ASP A 80 -14.76 5.61 8.14
C ASP A 80 -15.79 6.15 9.13
N LYS A 81 -17.04 5.71 8.93
CA LYS A 81 -18.18 5.92 9.82
C LYS A 81 -18.68 4.55 10.27
N PRO A 82 -19.03 4.35 11.55
CA PRO A 82 -19.45 3.05 12.07
C PRO A 82 -20.50 2.32 11.21
N ARG A 83 -21.51 3.05 10.70
CA ARG A 83 -22.55 2.48 9.82
C ARG A 83 -22.00 2.01 8.48
N ASN A 84 -21.12 2.78 7.87
CA ASN A 84 -20.52 2.47 6.58
C ASN A 84 -19.59 1.25 6.68
N VAL A 85 -18.74 1.24 7.70
CA VAL A 85 -17.82 0.13 7.97
C VAL A 85 -18.58 -1.17 8.18
N LYS A 86 -19.60 -1.16 9.05
CA LYS A 86 -20.44 -2.35 9.31
C LYS A 86 -21.10 -2.87 8.04
N LYS A 87 -21.61 -1.97 7.20
CA LYS A 87 -22.23 -2.30 5.91
C LYS A 87 -21.22 -2.87 4.93
N PHE A 88 -20.06 -2.24 4.79
CA PHE A 88 -18.98 -2.71 3.91
C PHE A 88 -18.50 -4.10 4.30
N LEU A 89 -18.10 -4.28 5.57
CA LEU A 89 -17.62 -5.57 6.07
C LEU A 89 -18.72 -6.63 6.10
N GLY A 90 -20.00 -6.23 6.22
CA GLY A 90 -21.14 -7.15 6.10
C GLY A 90 -21.36 -7.67 4.68
N ILE A 91 -20.99 -6.90 3.65
CA ILE A 91 -21.08 -7.34 2.25
C ILE A 91 -19.84 -8.15 1.87
N VAL A 92 -18.65 -7.63 2.17
CA VAL A 92 -17.37 -8.23 1.74
C VAL A 92 -17.01 -9.46 2.55
N ASN A 93 -17.23 -9.41 3.87
CA ASN A 93 -16.85 -10.46 4.82
C ASN A 93 -15.45 -11.07 4.56
N PRO A 94 -14.37 -10.27 4.59
CA PRO A 94 -13.05 -10.75 4.22
C PRO A 94 -12.51 -11.74 5.25
N CYS A 95 -11.71 -12.72 4.81
CA CYS A 95 -11.06 -13.67 5.72
C CYS A 95 -9.80 -13.09 6.37
N MET A 96 -9.21 -12.04 5.79
CA MET A 96 -8.13 -11.24 6.37
C MET A 96 -8.01 -9.89 5.63
N ALA A 97 -7.39 -8.91 6.27
CA ALA A 97 -7.22 -7.57 5.73
C ALA A 97 -5.76 -7.08 5.82
N PHE A 98 -5.30 -6.39 4.78
CA PHE A 98 -3.97 -5.79 4.68
C PHE A 98 -4.08 -4.29 4.42
N PHE A 99 -3.56 -3.49 5.34
CA PHE A 99 -3.45 -2.04 5.20
C PHE A 99 -2.03 -1.67 4.81
N ILE A 100 -1.88 -1.00 3.66
CA ILE A 100 -0.57 -0.69 3.13
C ILE A 100 -0.12 0.68 3.64
N LYS A 101 1.06 0.70 4.26
CA LYS A 101 1.76 1.87 4.80
C LYS A 101 1.11 2.48 6.04
N TYR A 102 0.45 3.64 5.92
CA TYR A 102 -0.02 4.46 7.04
C TYR A 102 -1.56 4.60 7.03
N GLU A 103 -2.25 3.49 6.85
CA GLU A 103 -3.71 3.49 6.74
C GLU A 103 -4.36 2.98 8.04
N PHE A 104 -4.48 3.88 9.01
CA PHE A 104 -4.98 3.58 10.37
C PHE A 104 -6.42 4.05 10.57
N TRP A 105 -7.36 3.35 9.93
CA TRP A 105 -8.78 3.66 9.97
C TRP A 105 -9.45 3.06 11.20
N LYS A 106 -9.68 3.89 12.23
CA LYS A 106 -10.15 3.44 13.54
C LYS A 106 -11.40 2.59 13.47
N ASN A 107 -12.48 3.03 12.81
CA ASN A 107 -13.73 2.26 12.88
C ASN A 107 -13.62 0.95 12.10
N TYR A 108 -12.89 0.92 10.97
CA TYR A 108 -12.55 -0.33 10.28
C TYR A 108 -11.77 -1.30 11.16
N LEU A 109 -10.71 -0.83 11.82
CA LEU A 109 -9.87 -1.66 12.67
C LEU A 109 -10.63 -2.20 13.89
N ASP A 110 -11.38 -1.33 14.58
CA ASP A 110 -12.25 -1.74 15.67
C ASP A 110 -13.25 -2.83 15.24
N GLU A 111 -13.88 -2.68 14.07
CA GLU A 111 -14.91 -3.61 13.58
C GLU A 111 -14.31 -4.92 13.07
N LEU A 112 -13.14 -4.89 12.40
CA LEU A 112 -12.40 -6.09 12.01
C LEU A 112 -11.99 -6.90 13.25
N HIS A 113 -11.43 -6.22 14.26
CA HIS A 113 -11.04 -6.84 15.51
C HIS A 113 -12.25 -7.45 16.25
N LYS A 114 -13.39 -6.74 16.32
CA LYS A 114 -14.64 -7.28 16.89
C LYS A 114 -15.13 -8.53 16.17
N ARG A 115 -14.95 -8.59 14.85
CA ARG A 115 -15.31 -9.75 14.01
C ARG A 115 -14.25 -10.85 14.03
N ARG A 116 -13.12 -10.64 14.73
CA ARG A 116 -11.97 -11.55 14.76
C ARG A 116 -11.41 -11.84 13.36
N ILE A 117 -11.48 -10.85 12.47
CA ILE A 117 -10.87 -10.93 11.14
C ILE A 117 -9.40 -10.47 11.29
N PRO A 118 -8.41 -11.31 10.93
CA PRO A 118 -7.01 -10.94 11.04
C PRO A 118 -6.66 -9.70 10.22
N VAL A 119 -5.93 -8.77 10.82
CA VAL A 119 -5.52 -7.51 10.19
C VAL A 119 -4.01 -7.32 10.26
N TYR A 120 -3.43 -6.98 9.12
CA TYR A 120 -1.99 -6.79 8.97
C TYR A 120 -1.68 -5.40 8.41
N SER A 121 -0.63 -4.79 8.94
CA SER A 121 -0.06 -3.57 8.40
C SER A 121 1.19 -3.90 7.59
N VAL A 122 1.30 -3.42 6.35
CA VAL A 122 2.41 -3.78 5.44
C VAL A 122 3.21 -2.54 5.04
N SER A 123 4.53 -2.65 5.03
CA SER A 123 5.45 -1.55 4.66
C SER A 123 5.23 -0.28 5.49
N SER A 124 4.87 -0.43 6.77
CA SER A 124 4.65 0.71 7.65
C SER A 124 5.97 1.34 8.10
N ILE A 125 5.99 2.66 8.22
CA ILE A 125 7.12 3.42 8.75
C ILE A 125 6.63 4.35 9.85
N PHE A 126 7.27 4.26 11.01
CA PHE A 126 6.94 5.05 12.18
C PHE A 126 8.05 6.06 12.48
N ARG A 127 7.65 7.26 12.88
CA ARG A 127 8.55 8.35 13.25
C ARG A 127 8.24 8.80 14.67
N ARG A 128 9.27 9.17 15.43
CA ARG A 128 9.16 9.54 16.85
C ARG A 128 8.18 10.69 17.12
N ASP A 129 7.99 11.57 16.15
CA ASP A 129 7.13 12.75 16.23
C ASP A 129 5.64 12.47 16.02
N GLN A 130 5.28 11.27 15.55
CA GLN A 130 3.88 10.89 15.35
C GLN A 130 3.09 10.87 16.66
N ILE A 131 1.78 11.16 16.54
CA ILE A 131 0.86 11.27 17.67
C ILE A 131 0.87 10.04 18.58
N PHE A 132 1.05 8.83 18.02
CA PHE A 132 1.12 7.57 18.76
C PHE A 132 2.20 7.55 19.85
N PHE A 133 3.28 8.33 19.68
CA PHE A 133 4.40 8.34 20.61
C PHE A 133 4.40 9.57 21.54
N LYS A 134 3.40 10.45 21.41
CA LYS A 134 3.22 11.63 22.28
C LYS A 134 2.38 11.29 23.49
N TRP A 135 2.63 11.92 24.64
CA TRP A 135 1.93 11.60 25.89
C TRP A 135 0.39 11.62 25.76
N TYR A 136 -0.16 12.59 25.01
CA TYR A 136 -1.59 12.73 24.71
C TYR A 136 -2.15 11.77 23.63
N GLY A 137 -1.30 10.93 23.02
CA GLY A 137 -1.67 10.04 21.92
C GLY A 137 -2.40 8.76 22.33
N GLY A 138 -2.81 8.61 23.59
CA GLY A 138 -3.34 7.37 24.15
C GLY A 138 -4.48 6.74 23.34
N THR A 139 -5.48 7.55 22.98
CA THR A 139 -6.62 7.09 22.17
C THR A 139 -6.20 6.59 20.78
N TYR A 140 -5.24 7.27 20.16
CA TYR A 140 -4.73 6.88 18.84
C TYR A 140 -3.87 5.62 18.90
N ARG A 141 -3.16 5.36 20.01
CA ARG A 141 -2.40 4.12 20.19
C ARG A 141 -3.27 2.87 20.17
N GLY A 142 -4.54 2.96 20.59
CA GLY A 142 -5.48 1.84 20.57
C GLY A 142 -5.58 1.20 19.18
N VAL A 143 -5.63 2.04 18.15
CA VAL A 143 -5.72 1.63 16.74
C VAL A 143 -4.57 0.71 16.31
N LEU A 144 -3.38 0.92 16.86
CA LEU A 144 -2.22 0.08 16.54
C LEU A 144 -2.28 -1.30 17.22
N LYS A 145 -3.06 -1.44 18.31
CA LYS A 145 -3.25 -2.72 19.01
C LYS A 145 -4.25 -3.63 18.30
N ASP A 146 -5.13 -3.06 17.48
CA ASP A 146 -6.13 -3.81 16.70
C ASP A 146 -5.51 -4.57 15.51
N PHE A 147 -4.24 -4.27 15.16
CA PHE A 147 -3.48 -5.07 14.20
C PHE A 147 -2.96 -6.35 14.84
N ASP A 148 -3.19 -7.47 14.17
CA ASP A 148 -2.60 -8.77 14.53
C ASP A 148 -1.08 -8.78 14.37
N HIS A 149 -0.59 -8.15 13.31
CA HIS A 149 0.85 -7.99 13.09
C HIS A 149 1.19 -6.75 12.26
N LEU A 150 2.31 -6.10 12.56
CA LEU A 150 2.83 -4.97 11.79
C LEU A 150 4.15 -5.34 11.11
N PHE A 151 4.17 -5.29 9.79
CA PHE A 151 5.37 -5.41 8.98
C PHE A 151 5.93 -4.02 8.69
N VAL A 152 7.07 -3.70 9.31
CA VAL A 152 7.67 -2.36 9.26
C VAL A 152 8.93 -2.33 8.39
N GLN A 153 9.25 -1.15 7.87
CA GLN A 153 10.38 -1.00 6.95
C GLN A 153 11.75 -0.98 7.64
N ASN A 154 11.83 -0.61 8.92
CA ASN A 154 13.10 -0.44 9.61
C ASN A 154 13.04 -0.73 11.11
N GLU A 155 14.22 -1.00 11.68
CA GLU A 155 14.40 -1.25 13.11
C GLU A 155 14.01 -0.06 14.00
N ALA A 156 14.14 1.18 13.50
CA ALA A 156 13.70 2.36 14.24
C ALA A 156 12.19 2.32 14.53
N SER A 157 11.39 1.92 13.54
CA SER A 157 9.94 1.75 13.67
C SER A 157 9.60 0.68 14.70
N LYS A 158 10.28 -0.48 14.64
CA LYS A 158 10.12 -1.55 15.64
C LYS A 158 10.45 -1.05 17.05
N ARG A 159 11.54 -0.31 17.23
CA ARG A 159 11.89 0.30 18.53
C ARG A 159 10.84 1.28 19.04
N TYR A 160 10.27 2.11 18.17
CA TYR A 160 9.21 3.05 18.59
C TYR A 160 7.94 2.32 19.02
N LEU A 161 7.52 1.30 18.28
CA LEU A 161 6.35 0.48 18.61
C LEU A 161 6.56 -0.29 19.93
N SER A 162 7.74 -0.87 20.15
CA SER A 162 8.04 -1.58 21.39
C SER A 162 7.95 -0.69 22.63
N LYS A 163 8.35 0.59 22.53
CA LYS A 163 8.23 1.58 23.62
C LYS A 163 6.78 1.85 24.05
N ILE A 164 5.80 1.56 23.20
CA ILE A 164 4.37 1.69 23.52
C ILE A 164 3.69 0.32 23.72
N GLY A 165 4.48 -0.74 23.91
CA GLY A 165 4.01 -2.09 24.22
C GLY A 165 3.56 -2.91 23.01
N ILE A 166 3.90 -2.49 21.79
CA ILE A 166 3.52 -3.20 20.55
C ILE A 166 4.72 -3.99 20.05
N ASN A 167 4.68 -5.31 20.28
CA ASN A 167 5.79 -6.23 19.99
C ASN A 167 5.51 -7.20 18.84
N ARG A 168 4.25 -7.27 18.33
CA ARG A 168 3.85 -8.08 17.17
C ARG A 168 4.31 -7.39 15.87
N VAL A 169 5.63 -7.28 15.71
CA VAL A 169 6.27 -6.46 14.69
C VAL A 169 7.43 -7.21 14.05
N THR A 170 7.43 -7.30 12.72
CA THR A 170 8.56 -7.84 11.93
C THR A 170 9.11 -6.75 11.03
N VAL A 171 10.44 -6.64 10.95
CA VAL A 171 11.11 -5.76 9.99
C VAL A 171 11.25 -6.50 8.68
N VAL A 172 10.70 -5.95 7.60
CA VAL A 172 10.71 -6.56 6.26
C VAL A 172 11.42 -5.70 5.20
N GLY A 173 11.85 -4.49 5.56
CA GLY A 173 12.42 -3.56 4.59
C GLY A 173 11.37 -2.81 3.78
N ASP A 174 11.81 -2.09 2.75
CA ASP A 174 10.93 -1.35 1.85
C ASP A 174 10.69 -2.16 0.57
N THR A 175 9.45 -2.60 0.39
CA THR A 175 9.01 -3.44 -0.74
C THR A 175 9.17 -2.76 -2.11
N ARG A 176 9.45 -1.44 -2.15
CA ARG A 176 9.84 -0.77 -3.39
C ARG A 176 11.17 -1.27 -3.93
N PHE A 177 12.09 -1.70 -3.06
CA PHE A 177 13.35 -2.28 -3.53
C PHE A 177 13.12 -3.60 -4.27
N ASP A 178 12.21 -4.44 -3.78
CA ASP A 178 11.81 -5.66 -4.48
C ASP A 178 11.29 -5.34 -5.89
N ARG A 179 10.50 -4.26 -6.01
CA ARG A 179 10.03 -3.81 -7.32
C ARG A 179 11.14 -3.27 -8.22
N VAL A 180 12.13 -2.56 -7.67
CA VAL A 180 13.29 -2.09 -8.45
C VAL A 180 14.08 -3.30 -8.98
N LEU A 181 14.26 -4.33 -8.15
CA LEU A 181 14.93 -5.57 -8.56
C LEU A 181 14.14 -6.29 -9.66
N GLN A 182 12.83 -6.43 -9.50
CA GLN A 182 11.99 -7.05 -10.54
C GLN A 182 12.00 -6.24 -11.85
N ILE A 183 11.91 -4.91 -11.79
CA ILE A 183 12.01 -4.05 -13.00
C ILE A 183 13.38 -4.22 -13.66
N ARG A 184 14.45 -4.36 -12.89
CA ARG A 184 15.80 -4.61 -13.41
C ARG A 184 15.86 -5.97 -14.13
N GLU A 185 15.25 -7.01 -13.58
CA GLU A 185 15.21 -8.34 -14.20
C GLU A 185 14.33 -8.36 -15.46
N GLU A 186 13.22 -7.63 -15.46
CA GLU A 186 12.32 -7.45 -16.61
C GLU A 186 12.82 -6.38 -17.60
N ALA A 187 13.94 -5.71 -17.32
CA ALA A 187 14.40 -4.59 -18.12
C ALA A 187 14.77 -5.07 -19.53
N LYS A 188 14.06 -4.54 -20.52
CA LYS A 188 14.39 -4.77 -21.92
C LYS A 188 15.73 -4.13 -22.23
N ASP A 189 16.54 -4.82 -23.03
CA ASP A 189 17.72 -4.20 -23.61
C ASP A 189 17.30 -3.05 -24.50
N LEU A 190 17.78 -1.85 -24.17
CA LEU A 190 17.56 -0.63 -24.93
C LEU A 190 18.88 -0.25 -25.61
N PRO A 191 19.09 -0.63 -26.88
CA PRO A 191 20.34 -0.34 -27.60
C PRO A 191 20.71 1.14 -27.59
N LEU A 192 19.71 2.03 -27.58
CA LEU A 192 19.91 3.48 -27.47
C LEU A 192 20.51 3.90 -26.13
N VAL A 193 20.07 3.29 -25.02
CA VAL A 193 20.60 3.56 -23.68
C VAL A 193 22.01 2.97 -23.54
N GLN A 194 22.26 1.80 -24.13
CA GLN A 194 23.61 1.24 -24.19
C GLN A 194 24.57 2.14 -24.99
N LYS A 195 24.14 2.61 -26.18
CA LYS A 195 24.90 3.61 -26.98
C LYS A 195 25.12 4.91 -26.21
N PHE A 196 24.12 5.39 -25.48
CA PHE A 196 24.22 6.60 -24.67
C PHE A 196 25.20 6.45 -23.51
N LYS A 197 25.16 5.32 -22.79
CA LYS A 197 26.09 5.01 -21.69
C LYS A 197 27.54 4.88 -22.20
N GLY A 198 27.71 4.44 -23.44
CA GLY A 198 29.02 4.07 -23.97
C GLY A 198 29.65 2.91 -23.19
N GLU A 199 30.83 2.45 -23.64
CA GLU A 199 31.48 1.28 -23.04
C GLU A 199 32.16 1.59 -21.70
N ASN A 200 32.51 2.86 -21.43
CA ASN A 200 33.29 3.22 -20.24
C ASN A 200 33.09 4.67 -19.76
N SER A 201 31.92 5.27 -20.03
CA SER A 201 31.64 6.65 -19.59
C SER A 201 30.90 6.67 -18.25
N PHE A 202 31.34 7.53 -17.32
CA PHE A 202 30.60 7.79 -16.09
C PHE A 202 29.24 8.38 -16.45
N THR A 203 28.19 7.57 -16.29
CA THR A 203 26.82 7.94 -16.67
C THR A 203 25.99 8.15 -15.41
N PHE A 204 25.54 9.39 -15.19
CA PHE A 204 24.64 9.74 -14.10
C PHE A 204 23.20 9.85 -14.59
N VAL A 205 22.28 9.11 -13.95
CA VAL A 205 20.86 9.14 -14.28
C VAL A 205 20.07 9.62 -13.07
N ALA A 206 19.40 10.77 -13.20
CA ALA A 206 18.54 11.32 -12.16
C ALA A 206 17.06 11.09 -12.52
N GLY A 207 16.34 10.35 -11.67
CA GLY A 207 14.90 10.20 -11.76
C GLY A 207 14.16 11.23 -10.91
N SER A 208 13.03 11.76 -11.40
CA SER A 208 12.13 12.66 -10.65
C SER A 208 12.75 13.99 -10.22
N SER A 209 13.62 14.60 -11.05
CA SER A 209 14.15 15.95 -10.81
C SER A 209 13.07 17.02 -11.08
N TRP A 210 12.75 17.84 -10.09
CA TRP A 210 11.85 19.01 -10.22
C TRP A 210 12.62 20.31 -9.91
N GLY A 211 12.55 21.29 -10.82
CA GLY A 211 13.19 22.62 -10.67
C GLY A 211 14.62 22.71 -11.21
N PRO A 212 15.15 23.92 -11.47
CA PRO A 212 16.45 24.09 -12.11
C PRO A 212 17.56 23.79 -11.12
N MET A 213 18.08 22.57 -11.16
CA MET A 213 19.30 22.20 -10.48
C MET A 213 20.44 23.01 -11.12
N LYS A 214 21.06 23.95 -10.37
CA LYS A 214 22.30 24.61 -10.79
C LYS A 214 23.39 23.54 -10.86
N ILE A 215 23.74 23.16 -12.09
CA ILE A 215 24.78 22.17 -12.39
C ILE A 215 26.15 22.82 -12.14
N CYS A 216 26.96 22.23 -11.25
CA CYS A 216 28.41 22.45 -11.28
C CYS A 216 29.01 21.58 -12.39
N SER A 217 29.44 22.28 -13.45
CA SER A 217 30.45 21.95 -14.47
C SER A 217 30.59 20.52 -15.02
N SER A 218 30.32 20.47 -16.33
CA SER A 218 30.93 19.68 -17.42
C SER A 218 30.42 18.27 -17.72
N ASN A 219 29.99 18.18 -18.99
CA ASN A 219 29.69 17.04 -19.86
C ASN A 219 28.32 16.34 -19.73
N THR A 220 27.42 16.84 -20.59
CA THR A 220 26.24 16.21 -21.19
C THR A 220 25.19 15.64 -20.24
N LEU A 221 24.39 16.54 -19.67
CA LEU A 221 23.10 16.19 -19.04
C LEU A 221 21.97 16.51 -20.02
N THR A 222 21.20 15.50 -20.42
CA THR A 222 19.89 15.71 -21.07
C THR A 222 18.80 15.14 -20.18
N THR A 223 17.88 16.01 -19.78
CA THR A 223 16.72 15.65 -18.96
C THR A 223 15.74 14.83 -19.80
N ILE A 224 15.60 13.54 -19.50
CA ILE A 224 14.48 12.74 -20.03
C ILE A 224 13.24 13.10 -19.20
N ARG A 225 12.37 13.94 -19.76
CA ARG A 225 11.03 14.14 -19.22
C ARG A 225 10.14 12.98 -19.69
N ARG A 226 9.32 12.47 -18.76
CA ARG A 226 8.24 11.51 -19.08
C ARG A 226 7.26 12.09 -20.07
#